data_AF-A0A7R9GD03-F1
#
_entry.id   AF-A0A7R9GD03-F1
#
_cell.length_a   1.000
_cell.length_b   1.000
_cell.length_c   1.000
_cell.angle_alpha   90.00
_cell.angle_beta   90.00
_cell.angle_gamma   90.00
#
_symmetry.space_group_name_H-M   'P 1'
#
loop_
_entity.id
_entity.type
_entity.pdbx_description
1 polymer ?
#
loop_
_entity_poly.entity_id
_entity_poly.type
_entity_poly.pdbx_seq_one_letter_code
_entity_poly.pdbx_strand_id
1 'polypeptide(L)'
;MRQLHSRVGPCSFPFFPGSRKIAYARIDGDMIVCSAYSSELPRYGVKVGLKNYAASYCTGLLIARRLLKKLGIDGIYAGQTEVDGDEYNVEEVMNGPGPFRCHLDVGLTRTTTGAKVFGVLKGAVDGGLLIPHSMIRFPGYDKESMEFHAEKHRDHIFGRNVANYMRLLLTSDEDAYKRQFSQFIKKGITADDYYFLNPSVHYALAIFKSIEAVFAPFSSGLTMEGMYKNAHNLIRENPSHMKSDKKFTGQQKRFNRKKLTRQERQARVVVKKAHFLKLLANGEVKTLQDIKA
;
A
#
# COMPACT_ATOMS: atom_id res chain seq x y z
N MET A 1 -4.12 45.97 -6.12
CA MET A 1 -3.44 44.68 -5.82
C MET A 1 -3.53 44.40 -4.33
N ARG A 2 -4.32 43.42 -3.89
CA ARG A 2 -4.29 42.92 -2.50
C ARG A 2 -3.94 41.44 -2.56
N GLN A 3 -2.76 41.11 -2.03
CA GLN A 3 -2.24 39.76 -1.94
C GLN A 3 -3.19 38.87 -1.12
N LEU A 4 -3.87 37.95 -1.79
CA LEU A 4 -4.51 36.80 -1.16
C LEU A 4 -3.41 35.81 -0.80
N HIS A 5 -2.80 35.96 0.37
CA HIS A 5 -2.06 34.88 1.01
C HIS A 5 -3.06 33.85 1.54
N SER A 6 -3.61 33.04 0.63
CA SER A 6 -4.24 31.77 1.00
C SER A 6 -3.13 30.82 1.44
N ARG A 7 -2.74 30.89 2.72
CA ARG A 7 -2.07 29.78 3.40
C ARG A 7 -3.09 28.65 3.57
N VAL A 8 -3.43 28.00 2.46
CA VAL A 8 -3.84 26.61 2.49
C VAL A 8 -2.58 25.89 2.92
N GLY A 9 -2.46 25.59 4.22
CA GLY A 9 -1.42 24.67 4.68
C GLY A 9 -1.49 23.41 3.82
N PRO A 10 -0.37 22.73 3.53
CA PRO A 10 -0.41 21.54 2.71
C PRO A 10 -1.33 20.54 3.42
N CYS A 11 -2.54 20.39 2.89
CA CYS A 11 -3.25 19.13 2.98
C CYS A 11 -2.31 18.17 2.26
N SER A 12 -1.38 17.60 3.01
CA SER A 12 -0.68 16.40 2.63
C SER A 12 -1.77 15.38 2.38
N PHE A 13 -2.26 15.33 1.14
CA PHE A 13 -2.98 14.18 0.64
C PHE A 13 -2.12 13.01 1.07
N PRO A 14 -2.60 12.14 1.98
CA PRO A 14 -1.87 10.93 2.27
C PRO A 14 -1.87 10.17 0.96
N PHE A 15 -0.75 10.27 0.25
CA PHE A 15 -0.47 9.63 -1.02
C PHE A 15 -0.89 8.17 -0.88
N PHE A 16 -2.05 7.84 -1.46
CA PHE A 16 -2.90 6.75 -0.98
C PHE A 16 -2.09 5.46 -0.81
N PRO A 17 -2.00 4.88 0.40
CA PRO A 17 -1.49 3.53 0.55
C PRO A 17 -2.34 2.63 -0.35
N GLY A 18 -1.70 1.86 -1.22
CA GLY A 18 -2.40 1.22 -2.33
C GLY A 18 -3.46 0.24 -1.83
N SER A 19 -4.71 0.64 -1.98
CA SER A 19 -5.88 -0.18 -1.68
C SER A 19 -6.17 -1.11 -2.84
N ARG A 20 -6.48 -2.36 -2.54
CA ARG A 20 -6.93 -3.36 -3.50
C ARG A 20 -8.37 -3.70 -3.15
N LYS A 21 -9.21 -3.86 -4.18
CA LYS A 21 -10.64 -4.07 -4.03
C LYS A 21 -11.09 -5.08 -5.07
N ILE A 22 -12.03 -5.93 -4.69
CA ILE A 22 -12.82 -6.73 -5.62
C ILE A 22 -14.19 -6.08 -5.66
N ALA A 23 -14.62 -5.69 -6.85
CA ALA A 23 -15.88 -5.00 -7.06
C ALA A 23 -16.59 -5.57 -8.29
N TYR A 24 -17.89 -5.34 -8.35
CA TYR A 24 -18.70 -5.58 -9.53
C TYR A 24 -19.68 -4.41 -9.71
N ALA A 25 -20.07 -4.13 -10.95
CA ALA A 25 -20.91 -2.98 -11.26
C ALA A 25 -22.40 -3.28 -10.96
N ARG A 26 -23.12 -2.28 -10.44
CA ARG A 26 -24.59 -2.19 -10.41
C ARG A 26 -25.02 -0.80 -10.90
N ILE A 27 -26.31 -0.63 -11.19
CA ILE A 27 -26.88 0.66 -11.67
C ILE A 27 -26.65 1.79 -10.66
N ASP A 28 -26.74 1.50 -9.36
CA ASP A 28 -26.49 2.49 -8.29
C ASP A 28 -25.00 2.86 -8.14
N GLY A 29 -24.11 2.06 -8.74
CA GLY A 29 -22.66 2.18 -8.65
C GLY A 29 -21.95 0.85 -8.34
N ASP A 30 -20.63 0.92 -8.18
CA ASP A 30 -19.81 -0.25 -7.93
C ASP A 30 -19.99 -0.80 -6.51
N MET A 31 -20.24 -2.10 -6.42
CA MET A 31 -20.39 -2.82 -5.16
C MET A 31 -19.08 -3.50 -4.80
N ILE A 32 -18.45 -3.03 -3.71
CA ILE A 32 -17.19 -3.60 -3.20
C ILE A 32 -17.51 -4.86 -2.38
N VAL A 33 -17.00 -6.00 -2.82
CA VAL A 33 -17.16 -7.29 -2.12
C VAL A 33 -16.15 -7.39 -0.97
N CYS A 34 -14.88 -7.17 -1.28
CA CYS A 34 -13.76 -7.29 -0.35
C CYS A 34 -12.73 -6.19 -0.62
N SER A 35 -12.03 -5.77 0.44
CA SER A 35 -10.92 -4.83 0.33
C SER A 35 -9.73 -5.27 1.19
N ALA A 36 -8.53 -4.91 0.73
CA ALA A 36 -7.28 -5.09 1.44
C ALA A 36 -6.40 -3.86 1.27
N TYR A 37 -5.68 -3.51 2.33
CA TYR A 37 -4.84 -2.31 2.37
C TYR A 37 -3.45 -2.69 2.85
N SER A 38 -2.42 -2.08 2.26
CA SER A 38 -1.04 -2.31 2.73
C SER A 38 -0.80 -1.77 4.13
N SER A 39 -1.62 -0.82 4.61
CA SER A 39 -1.60 -0.32 5.99
C SER A 39 -2.02 -1.35 7.04
N GLU A 40 -2.59 -2.49 6.63
CA GLU A 40 -2.96 -3.59 7.53
C GLU A 40 -1.83 -4.62 7.71
N LEU A 41 -0.88 -4.66 6.76
CA LEU A 41 0.27 -5.57 6.80
C LEU A 41 1.15 -5.48 8.06
N PRO A 42 1.26 -4.34 8.77
CA PRO A 42 1.95 -4.30 10.06
C PRO A 42 1.40 -5.24 11.11
N ARG A 43 0.12 -5.65 11.01
CA ARG A 43 -0.48 -6.68 11.89
C ARG A 43 0.08 -8.07 11.63
N TYR A 44 0.53 -8.31 10.40
CA TYR A 44 1.08 -9.57 9.93
C TYR A 44 2.62 -9.57 9.94
N GLY A 45 3.26 -8.67 10.69
CA GLY A 45 4.71 -8.59 10.83
C GLY A 45 5.43 -7.61 9.89
N VAL A 46 4.81 -7.16 8.79
CA VAL A 46 5.45 -6.23 7.84
C VAL A 46 5.30 -4.78 8.32
N LYS A 47 6.23 -4.32 9.14
CA LYS A 47 6.16 -2.98 9.77
C LYS A 47 6.55 -1.83 8.84
N VAL A 48 7.38 -2.06 7.82
CA VAL A 48 7.94 -1.03 6.91
C VAL A 48 7.87 -1.50 5.47
N GLY A 49 8.11 -0.62 4.50
CA GLY A 49 8.16 -1.01 3.09
C GLY A 49 6.79 -1.27 2.46
N LEU A 50 5.70 -0.71 2.98
CA LEU A 50 4.30 -0.97 2.57
C LEU A 50 3.91 -0.63 1.12
N LYS A 51 4.87 -0.19 0.30
CA LYS A 51 4.68 0.25 -1.09
C LYS A 51 5.60 -0.48 -2.07
N ASN A 52 6.36 -1.48 -1.64
CA ASN A 52 7.23 -2.27 -2.52
C ASN A 52 6.44 -3.37 -3.25
N TYR A 53 7.14 -4.17 -4.06
CA TYR A 53 6.55 -5.29 -4.80
C TYR A 53 6.08 -6.39 -3.84
N ALA A 54 6.92 -6.79 -2.88
CA ALA A 54 6.62 -7.79 -1.85
C ALA A 54 5.34 -7.48 -1.05
N ALA A 55 5.17 -6.23 -0.58
CA ALA A 55 3.94 -5.79 0.10
C ALA A 55 2.74 -5.81 -0.83
N SER A 56 2.92 -5.52 -2.13
CA SER A 56 1.84 -5.60 -3.11
C SER A 56 1.38 -7.06 -3.29
N TYR A 57 2.32 -8.00 -3.38
CA TYR A 57 2.05 -9.43 -3.36
C TYR A 57 1.28 -9.86 -2.10
N CYS A 58 1.76 -9.47 -0.91
CA CYS A 58 1.07 -9.74 0.36
C CYS A 58 -0.36 -9.19 0.37
N THR A 59 -0.60 -7.99 -0.17
CA THR A 59 -1.97 -7.43 -0.26
C THR A 59 -2.87 -8.20 -1.22
N GLY A 60 -2.33 -8.76 -2.30
CA GLY A 60 -3.06 -9.64 -3.22
C GLY A 60 -3.47 -10.93 -2.53
N LEU A 61 -2.51 -11.59 -1.86
CA LEU A 61 -2.75 -12.81 -1.08
C LEU A 61 -3.81 -12.57 0.01
N LEU A 62 -3.71 -11.45 0.71
CA LEU A 62 -4.67 -11.07 1.76
C LEU A 62 -6.08 -10.88 1.21
N ILE A 63 -6.24 -10.28 0.01
CA ILE A 63 -7.56 -10.09 -0.58
C ILE A 63 -8.18 -11.41 -1.05
N ALA A 64 -7.36 -12.31 -1.62
CA ALA A 64 -7.79 -13.62 -2.07
C ALA A 64 -8.28 -14.47 -0.89
N ARG A 65 -7.47 -14.63 0.16
CA ARG A 65 -7.85 -15.40 1.35
C ARG A 65 -9.06 -14.79 2.08
N ARG A 66 -9.19 -13.46 2.09
CA ARG A 66 -10.40 -12.79 2.61
C ARG A 66 -11.65 -13.13 1.82
N LEU A 67 -11.56 -13.08 0.51
CA LEU A 67 -12.69 -13.37 -0.37
C LEU A 67 -13.12 -14.83 -0.22
N LEU A 68 -12.16 -15.77 -0.28
CA LEU A 68 -12.45 -17.19 -0.16
C LEU A 68 -13.06 -17.55 1.20
N LYS A 69 -12.54 -16.99 2.30
CA LYS A 69 -13.12 -17.16 3.64
C LYS A 69 -14.53 -16.57 3.75
N LYS A 70 -14.79 -15.44 3.07
CA LYS A 70 -16.13 -14.83 3.01
C LYS A 70 -17.12 -15.67 2.22
N LEU A 71 -16.65 -16.39 1.20
CA LEU A 71 -17.46 -17.28 0.36
C LEU A 71 -17.54 -18.72 0.90
N GLY A 72 -16.70 -19.10 1.87
CA GLY A 72 -16.64 -20.45 2.44
C GLY A 72 -15.96 -21.49 1.53
N ILE A 73 -15.05 -21.05 0.64
CA ILE A 73 -14.36 -21.91 -0.35
C ILE A 73 -12.84 -21.95 -0.08
N ASP A 74 -12.42 -21.54 1.11
CA ASP A 74 -11.02 -21.38 1.52
C ASP A 74 -10.27 -22.69 1.75
N GLY A 75 -10.98 -23.76 2.12
CA GLY A 75 -10.44 -25.10 2.28
C GLY A 75 -10.25 -25.87 0.96
N ILE A 76 -11.06 -25.58 -0.06
CA ILE A 76 -11.00 -26.25 -1.38
C ILE A 76 -9.88 -25.63 -2.22
N TYR A 77 -9.88 -24.30 -2.34
CA TYR A 77 -8.86 -23.57 -3.09
C TYR A 77 -7.85 -22.96 -2.12
N ALA A 78 -6.91 -23.77 -1.64
CA ALA A 78 -5.80 -23.32 -0.80
C ALA A 78 -4.80 -22.44 -1.58
N GLY A 79 -4.73 -22.61 -2.90
CA GLY A 79 -3.75 -21.98 -3.77
C GLY A 79 -2.37 -22.62 -3.62
N GLN A 80 -1.33 -21.86 -4.00
CA GLN A 80 0.06 -22.30 -3.86
C GLN A 80 0.56 -21.98 -2.43
N THR A 81 0.95 -23.00 -1.67
CA THR A 81 1.43 -22.85 -0.28
C THR A 81 2.86 -22.32 -0.23
N GLU A 82 3.75 -22.93 -1.00
CA GLU A 82 5.16 -22.58 -1.14
C GLU A 82 5.40 -21.73 -2.39
N VAL A 83 5.93 -20.52 -2.21
CA VAL A 83 6.00 -19.54 -3.29
C VAL A 83 7.30 -19.69 -4.06
N ASP A 84 7.22 -20.33 -5.22
CA ASP A 84 8.37 -20.54 -6.13
C ASP A 84 8.54 -19.40 -7.14
N GLY A 85 7.46 -18.66 -7.40
CA GLY A 85 7.45 -17.54 -8.34
C GLY A 85 7.22 -17.92 -9.80
N ASP A 86 6.90 -19.19 -10.08
CA ASP A 86 6.58 -19.72 -11.40
C ASP A 86 5.08 -19.60 -11.74
N GLU A 87 4.66 -20.10 -12.91
CA GLU A 87 3.26 -20.16 -13.32
C GLU A 87 2.41 -21.01 -12.41
N TYR A 88 1.30 -20.41 -11.98
CA TYR A 88 0.29 -21.10 -11.21
C TYR A 88 -1.07 -20.64 -11.70
N ASN A 89 -1.90 -21.59 -12.09
CA ASN A 89 -3.28 -21.37 -12.44
C ASN A 89 -4.13 -22.34 -11.61
N VAL A 90 -5.25 -21.85 -11.08
CA VAL A 90 -6.15 -22.67 -10.27
C VAL A 90 -7.00 -23.52 -11.20
N GLU A 91 -6.90 -24.85 -11.04
CA GLU A 91 -7.73 -25.81 -11.75
C GLU A 91 -9.06 -26.05 -11.03
N GLU A 92 -10.08 -26.44 -11.80
CA GLU A 92 -11.41 -26.73 -11.25
C GLU A 92 -11.44 -28.12 -10.61
N VAL A 93 -12.07 -28.24 -9.44
CA VAL A 93 -12.25 -29.54 -8.77
C VAL A 93 -13.53 -30.20 -9.27
N MET A 94 -13.44 -31.48 -9.68
CA MET A 94 -14.57 -32.20 -10.33
C MET A 94 -15.87 -32.25 -9.52
N ASN A 95 -15.79 -32.30 -8.18
CA ASN A 95 -16.96 -32.42 -7.29
C ASN A 95 -17.01 -31.28 -6.27
N GLY A 96 -16.92 -30.02 -6.72
CA GLY A 96 -17.00 -28.84 -5.86
C GLY A 96 -17.44 -27.57 -6.59
N PRO A 97 -17.67 -26.46 -5.85
CA PRO A 97 -17.86 -25.14 -6.45
C PRO A 97 -16.67 -24.76 -7.31
N GLY A 98 -16.89 -24.17 -8.49
CA GLY A 98 -15.82 -23.67 -9.34
C GLY A 98 -14.98 -22.57 -8.65
N PRO A 99 -13.72 -22.35 -9.09
CA PRO A 99 -12.86 -21.32 -8.53
C PRO A 99 -13.43 -19.93 -8.82
N PHE A 100 -13.21 -18.99 -7.90
CA PHE A 100 -13.69 -17.62 -8.08
C PHE A 100 -12.92 -16.93 -9.21
N ARG A 101 -13.59 -16.73 -10.35
CA ARG A 101 -13.03 -16.01 -11.49
C ARG A 101 -13.08 -14.50 -11.26
N CYS A 102 -11.94 -13.84 -11.40
CA CYS A 102 -11.90 -12.38 -11.43
C CYS A 102 -10.97 -11.86 -12.52
N HIS A 103 -11.18 -10.59 -12.89
CA HIS A 103 -10.40 -9.91 -13.91
C HIS A 103 -9.60 -8.77 -13.27
N LEU A 104 -8.39 -8.58 -13.74
CA LEU A 104 -7.54 -7.48 -13.28
C LEU A 104 -7.93 -6.19 -13.99
N ASP A 105 -8.39 -5.21 -13.22
CA ASP A 105 -8.47 -3.83 -13.67
C ASP A 105 -7.23 -3.05 -13.22
N VAL A 106 -6.48 -2.54 -14.20
CA VAL A 106 -5.24 -1.78 -14.02
C VAL A 106 -5.53 -0.27 -13.86
N GLY A 107 -6.72 0.18 -14.26
CA GLY A 107 -7.09 1.58 -14.36
C GLY A 107 -6.14 2.37 -15.27
N LEU A 108 -5.62 3.50 -14.77
CA LEU A 108 -4.72 4.39 -15.51
C LEU A 108 -3.23 4.05 -15.34
N THR A 109 -2.91 2.97 -14.62
CA THR A 109 -1.50 2.63 -14.38
C THR A 109 -0.87 2.01 -15.64
N ARG A 110 0.36 2.43 -15.98
CA ARG A 110 1.04 1.92 -17.18
C ARG A 110 1.44 0.45 -16.98
N THR A 111 1.07 -0.41 -17.93
CA THR A 111 1.39 -1.85 -17.93
C THR A 111 2.82 -2.12 -18.40
N THR A 112 3.82 -1.72 -17.62
CA THR A 112 5.22 -2.09 -17.85
C THR A 112 5.55 -3.45 -17.20
N THR A 113 6.57 -4.13 -17.71
CA THR A 113 7.11 -5.35 -17.08
C THR A 113 7.61 -5.01 -15.67
N GLY A 114 7.30 -5.86 -14.68
CA GLY A 114 7.70 -5.63 -13.29
C GLY A 114 6.85 -4.59 -12.53
N ALA A 115 5.75 -4.10 -13.09
CA ALA A 115 4.87 -3.18 -12.36
C ALA A 115 4.25 -3.85 -11.12
N LYS A 116 4.08 -3.07 -10.04
CA LYS A 116 3.58 -3.55 -8.74
C LYS A 116 2.14 -4.09 -8.80
N VAL A 117 1.36 -3.64 -9.78
CA VAL A 117 -0.01 -4.14 -10.02
C VAL A 117 0.02 -5.64 -10.32
N PHE A 118 1.01 -6.10 -11.07
CA PHE A 118 1.19 -7.53 -11.34
C PHE A 118 1.67 -8.30 -10.10
N GLY A 119 2.34 -7.65 -9.14
CA GLY A 119 2.62 -8.27 -7.84
C GLY A 119 1.33 -8.59 -7.07
N VAL A 120 0.35 -7.69 -7.08
CA VAL A 120 -0.99 -7.95 -6.51
C VAL A 120 -1.67 -9.11 -7.23
N LEU A 121 -1.63 -9.10 -8.56
CA LEU A 121 -2.19 -10.17 -9.40
C LEU A 121 -1.63 -11.52 -9.00
N LYS A 122 -0.30 -11.66 -8.95
CA LYS A 122 0.36 -12.93 -8.59
C LYS A 122 -0.01 -13.38 -7.18
N GLY A 123 -0.01 -12.47 -6.20
CA GLY A 123 -0.45 -12.79 -4.85
C GLY A 123 -1.91 -13.23 -4.76
N ALA A 124 -2.79 -12.67 -5.59
CA ALA A 124 -4.19 -13.06 -5.64
C ALA A 124 -4.40 -14.44 -6.29
N VAL A 125 -3.63 -14.73 -7.35
CA VAL A 125 -3.60 -16.03 -8.04
C VAL A 125 -3.08 -17.12 -7.10
N ASP A 126 -1.92 -16.92 -6.47
CA ASP A 126 -1.33 -17.86 -5.51
C ASP A 126 -2.22 -18.04 -4.27
N GLY A 127 -3.08 -17.07 -3.99
CA GLY A 127 -4.08 -17.14 -2.92
C GLY A 127 -5.32 -17.97 -3.26
N GLY A 128 -5.44 -18.49 -4.49
CA GLY A 128 -6.53 -19.37 -4.94
C GLY A 128 -7.62 -18.70 -5.79
N LEU A 129 -7.39 -17.49 -6.32
CA LEU A 129 -8.31 -16.88 -7.29
C LEU A 129 -7.94 -17.26 -8.72
N LEU A 130 -8.95 -17.48 -9.55
CA LEU A 130 -8.76 -17.71 -10.98
C LEU A 130 -8.71 -16.37 -11.71
N ILE A 131 -7.51 -15.92 -12.05
CA ILE A 131 -7.30 -14.70 -12.86
C ILE A 131 -6.55 -15.07 -14.13
N PRO A 132 -7.13 -14.85 -15.33
CA PRO A 132 -6.41 -15.10 -16.56
C PRO A 132 -5.25 -14.11 -16.71
N HIS A 133 -4.05 -14.62 -16.91
CA HIS A 133 -2.84 -13.81 -17.02
C HIS A 133 -1.76 -14.49 -17.87
N SER A 134 -0.68 -13.76 -18.15
CA SER A 134 0.50 -14.27 -18.87
C SER A 134 1.79 -13.83 -18.19
N MET A 135 2.87 -14.57 -18.42
CA MET A 135 4.17 -14.34 -17.76
C MET A 135 4.93 -13.10 -18.21
N ILE A 136 4.55 -12.54 -19.35
CA ILE A 136 5.25 -11.45 -20.03
C ILE A 136 5.41 -10.19 -19.16
N ARG A 137 4.48 -9.95 -18.23
CA ARG A 137 4.43 -8.71 -17.44
C ARG A 137 5.09 -8.82 -16.07
N PHE A 138 5.52 -10.01 -15.66
CA PHE A 138 6.15 -10.21 -14.37
C PHE A 138 7.64 -9.81 -14.37
N PRO A 139 8.20 -9.43 -13.20
CA PRO A 139 9.65 -9.27 -13.08
C PRO A 139 10.31 -10.63 -13.33
N GLY A 140 11.38 -10.64 -14.12
CA GLY A 140 12.07 -11.87 -14.54
C GLY A 140 11.84 -12.25 -16.00
N TYR A 141 10.85 -11.67 -16.67
CA TYR A 141 10.66 -11.82 -18.11
C TYR A 141 11.65 -10.95 -18.88
N ASP A 142 12.44 -11.57 -19.75
CA ASP A 142 13.32 -10.87 -20.67
C ASP A 142 12.66 -10.77 -22.05
N LYS A 143 12.65 -9.56 -22.62
CA LYS A 143 12.00 -9.29 -23.90
C LYS A 143 12.83 -9.77 -25.08
N GLU A 144 14.15 -9.86 -24.90
CA GLU A 144 15.07 -10.23 -25.97
C GLU A 144 15.10 -11.75 -26.15
N SER A 145 15.26 -12.51 -25.07
CA SER A 145 15.22 -13.97 -25.10
C SER A 145 13.79 -14.55 -25.15
N MET A 146 12.77 -13.76 -24.81
CA MET A 146 11.39 -14.22 -24.60
C MET A 146 11.26 -15.31 -23.53
N GLU A 147 12.23 -15.39 -22.62
CA GLU A 147 12.26 -16.36 -21.52
C GLU A 147 11.87 -15.73 -20.18
N PHE A 148 11.28 -16.55 -19.31
CA PHE A 148 10.90 -16.15 -17.97
C PHE A 148 11.78 -16.83 -16.92
N HIS A 149 12.46 -16.02 -16.10
CA HIS A 149 13.26 -16.51 -14.98
C HIS A 149 12.48 -16.42 -13.67
N ALA A 150 11.95 -17.56 -13.20
CA ALA A 150 11.19 -17.67 -11.95
C ALA A 150 11.99 -17.22 -10.71
N GLU A 151 13.32 -17.45 -10.69
CA GLU A 151 14.18 -17.04 -9.57
C GLU A 151 14.17 -15.51 -9.36
N LYS A 152 14.30 -14.74 -10.45
CA LYS A 152 14.22 -13.27 -10.40
C LYS A 152 12.85 -12.81 -9.92
N HIS A 153 11.79 -13.53 -10.28
CA HIS A 153 10.44 -13.24 -9.82
C HIS A 153 10.31 -13.46 -8.31
N ARG A 154 10.77 -14.62 -7.83
CA ARG A 154 10.82 -14.98 -6.42
C ARG A 154 11.59 -13.97 -5.58
N ASP A 155 12.73 -13.50 -6.08
CA ASP A 155 13.54 -12.47 -5.41
C ASP A 155 12.76 -11.16 -5.20
N HIS A 156 11.89 -10.78 -6.15
CA HIS A 156 11.02 -9.61 -6.01
C HIS A 156 9.88 -9.84 -5.02
N ILE A 157 9.33 -11.05 -4.96
CA ILE A 157 8.28 -11.42 -3.99
C ILE A 157 8.80 -11.33 -2.56
N PHE A 158 9.99 -11.86 -2.30
CA PHE A 158 10.59 -11.84 -0.95
C PHE A 158 11.40 -10.57 -0.65
N GLY A 159 11.52 -9.65 -1.62
CA GLY A 159 12.19 -8.37 -1.42
C GLY A 159 13.71 -8.45 -1.33
N ARG A 160 14.33 -9.51 -1.88
CA ARG A 160 15.80 -9.67 -1.95
C ARG A 160 16.44 -8.56 -2.76
N ASN A 161 15.76 -8.05 -3.79
CA ASN A 161 16.22 -6.88 -4.54
C ASN A 161 16.41 -5.63 -3.65
N VAL A 162 15.51 -5.41 -2.69
CA VAL A 162 15.63 -4.31 -1.71
C VAL A 162 16.79 -4.60 -0.76
N ALA A 163 16.95 -5.83 -0.30
CA ALA A 163 18.07 -6.23 0.54
C ALA A 163 19.43 -6.05 -0.17
N ASN A 164 19.53 -6.45 -1.44
CA ASN A 164 20.73 -6.26 -2.27
C ASN A 164 21.07 -4.76 -2.40
N TYR A 165 20.06 -3.90 -2.58
CA TYR A 165 20.27 -2.46 -2.64
C TYR A 165 20.71 -1.87 -1.30
N MET A 166 20.18 -2.38 -0.18
CA MET A 166 20.66 -2.02 1.16
C MET A 166 22.13 -2.39 1.35
N ARG A 167 22.57 -3.57 0.89
CA ARG A 167 23.98 -4.00 0.95
C ARG A 167 24.89 -3.09 0.13
N LEU A 168 24.51 -2.81 -1.13
CA LEU A 168 25.27 -1.94 -2.02
C LEU A 168 25.48 -0.56 -1.39
N LEU A 169 24.41 0.03 -0.84
CA LEU A 169 24.49 1.35 -0.22
C LEU A 169 25.32 1.35 1.07
N LEU A 170 25.30 0.27 1.85
CA LEU A 170 26.14 0.18 3.05
C LEU A 170 27.63 0.24 2.70
N THR A 171 28.04 -0.39 1.60
CA THR A 171 29.43 -0.39 1.13
C THR A 171 29.81 0.91 0.42
N SER A 172 28.90 1.50 -0.36
CA SER A 172 29.22 2.67 -1.18
C SER A 172 29.00 4.01 -0.48
N ASP A 173 27.88 4.20 0.24
CA ASP A 173 27.48 5.48 0.83
C ASP A 173 26.52 5.30 2.03
N GLU A 174 27.07 5.40 3.24
CA GLU A 174 26.32 5.29 4.48
C GLU A 174 25.31 6.43 4.71
N ASP A 175 25.56 7.63 4.18
CA ASP A 175 24.69 8.78 4.38
C ASP A 175 23.42 8.64 3.53
N ALA A 176 23.56 8.15 2.29
CA ALA A 176 22.44 7.75 1.46
C ALA A 176 21.64 6.61 2.12
N TYR A 177 22.31 5.63 2.72
CA TYR A 177 21.67 4.55 3.45
C TYR A 177 20.82 5.06 4.63
N LYS A 178 21.38 5.93 5.48
CA LYS A 178 20.68 6.55 6.62
C LYS A 178 19.46 7.36 6.16
N ARG A 179 19.58 8.10 5.05
CA ARG A 179 18.47 8.89 4.47
C ARG A 179 17.32 8.00 3.98
N GLN A 180 17.63 7.02 3.14
CA GLN A 180 16.61 6.18 2.48
C GLN A 180 15.99 5.15 3.43
N PHE A 181 16.81 4.50 4.26
CA PHE A 181 16.40 3.40 5.14
C PHE A 181 16.23 3.81 6.61
N SER A 182 16.08 5.11 6.90
CA SER A 182 15.85 5.63 8.25
C SER A 182 14.76 4.88 9.05
N GLN A 183 13.67 4.50 8.40
CA GLN A 183 12.59 3.74 9.05
C GLN A 183 12.94 2.27 9.31
N PHE A 184 13.78 1.66 8.47
CA PHE A 184 14.27 0.30 8.66
C PHE A 184 15.23 0.25 9.84
N ILE A 185 16.16 1.22 9.92
CA ILE A 185 17.09 1.40 11.04
C ILE A 185 16.31 1.57 12.36
N LYS A 186 15.30 2.46 12.38
CA LYS A 186 14.45 2.68 13.58
C LYS A 186 13.71 1.43 14.06
N LYS A 187 13.46 0.46 13.18
CA LYS A 187 12.75 -0.79 13.53
C LYS A 187 13.67 -2.01 13.61
N GLY A 188 14.98 -1.83 13.43
CA GLY A 188 15.97 -2.90 13.52
C GLY A 188 15.88 -3.95 12.41
N ILE A 189 15.44 -3.58 11.21
CA ILE A 189 15.32 -4.52 10.08
C ILE A 189 16.54 -4.37 9.18
N THR A 190 17.32 -5.44 9.02
CA THR A 190 18.55 -5.47 8.22
C THR A 190 18.40 -6.36 6.98
N ALA A 191 19.33 -6.20 6.03
CA ALA A 191 19.35 -6.98 4.79
C ALA A 191 19.69 -8.46 5.04
N ASP A 192 20.61 -8.70 5.97
CA ASP A 192 21.10 -10.03 6.36
C ASP A 192 20.79 -10.32 7.82
N ASP A 193 20.72 -11.62 8.13
CA ASP A 193 20.86 -12.13 9.49
C ASP A 193 22.20 -11.62 10.02
N TYR A 194 22.16 -10.88 11.13
CA TYR A 194 23.33 -10.28 11.81
C TYR A 194 24.48 -11.28 12.09
N TYR A 195 24.21 -12.58 11.95
CA TYR A 195 25.10 -13.71 12.17
C TYR A 195 26.26 -13.85 11.17
N PHE A 196 26.19 -13.29 9.96
CA PHE A 196 27.26 -13.45 8.96
C PHE A 196 28.40 -12.41 9.03
N LEU A 197 28.24 -11.33 9.80
CA LEU A 197 29.21 -10.22 9.80
C LEU A 197 30.30 -10.34 10.88
N ASN A 198 30.17 -11.25 11.86
CA ASN A 198 31.16 -11.43 12.94
C ASN A 198 31.38 -12.91 13.28
N PRO A 199 32.47 -13.55 12.81
CA PRO A 199 32.81 -14.95 13.12
C PRO A 199 32.94 -15.23 14.63
N SER A 200 33.28 -14.22 15.43
CA SER A 200 33.47 -14.33 16.89
C SER A 200 32.16 -14.54 17.67
N VAL A 201 31.01 -14.15 17.09
CA VAL A 201 29.70 -14.23 17.75
C VAL A 201 29.06 -15.62 17.58
N HIS A 202 29.54 -16.41 16.61
CA HIS A 202 29.03 -17.74 16.28
C HIS A 202 29.25 -18.77 17.41
N TYR A 203 30.39 -18.70 18.11
CA TYR A 203 30.70 -19.57 19.25
C TYR A 203 29.88 -19.22 20.49
N ALA A 204 29.62 -17.93 20.74
CA ALA A 204 28.83 -17.49 21.90
C ALA A 204 27.34 -17.85 21.76
N LEU A 205 26.79 -17.79 20.54
CA LEU A 205 25.41 -18.17 20.24
C LEU A 205 25.19 -19.68 20.13
N ALA A 206 26.20 -20.48 19.77
CA ALA A 206 26.12 -21.94 19.84
C ALA A 206 25.88 -22.44 21.28
N ILE A 207 26.43 -21.73 22.27
CA ILE A 207 26.23 -22.02 23.70
C ILE A 207 24.85 -21.54 24.17
N PHE A 208 24.35 -20.41 23.66
CA PHE A 208 23.00 -19.88 23.96
C PHE A 208 21.85 -20.60 23.24
N LYS A 209 22.12 -21.28 22.12
CA LYS A 209 21.13 -22.01 21.31
C LYS A 209 20.43 -23.16 22.05
N SER A 210 21.01 -23.64 23.14
CA SER A 210 20.42 -24.65 24.02
C SER A 210 19.28 -24.10 24.91
N ILE A 211 19.19 -22.77 25.08
CA ILE A 211 18.17 -22.08 25.90
C ILE A 211 17.08 -21.43 25.03
N GLU A 212 17.38 -21.07 23.77
CA GLU A 212 16.43 -20.43 22.84
C GLU A 212 15.31 -21.33 22.29
N ALA A 213 15.35 -22.65 22.51
CA ALA A 213 14.30 -23.57 22.07
C ALA A 213 12.93 -23.28 22.72
N VAL A 214 12.90 -22.54 23.83
CA VAL A 214 11.66 -22.12 24.52
C VAL A 214 11.19 -20.71 24.12
N PHE A 215 12.06 -19.90 23.49
CA PHE A 215 11.79 -18.52 23.07
C PHE A 215 11.78 -18.36 21.53
N ALA A 216 11.49 -19.46 20.83
CA ALA A 216 11.64 -19.60 19.39
C ALA A 216 10.66 -18.81 18.47
N PRO A 217 9.54 -18.17 18.90
CA PRO A 217 8.67 -17.51 17.93
C PRO A 217 9.04 -16.04 17.64
N PHE A 218 10.07 -15.47 18.27
CA PHE A 218 10.35 -14.01 18.15
C PHE A 218 11.60 -13.63 17.33
N SER A 219 12.47 -14.58 16.98
CA SER A 219 13.77 -14.27 16.34
C SER A 219 13.79 -14.41 14.81
N SER A 220 12.79 -15.06 14.19
CA SER A 220 12.70 -15.21 12.72
C SER A 220 12.28 -13.95 11.95
N GLY A 221 12.14 -12.81 12.65
CA GLY A 221 11.70 -11.53 12.09
C GLY A 221 12.79 -10.51 11.76
N LEU A 222 14.07 -10.89 11.85
CA LEU A 222 15.21 -9.98 11.66
C LEU A 222 15.58 -9.77 10.18
N THR A 223 15.32 -10.75 9.31
CA THR A 223 15.56 -10.65 7.86
C THR A 223 14.33 -10.24 7.08
N MET A 224 14.57 -9.53 5.97
CA MET A 224 13.51 -9.13 5.03
C MET A 224 12.73 -10.33 4.47
N GLU A 225 13.42 -11.40 4.07
CA GLU A 225 12.79 -12.61 3.54
C GLU A 225 11.97 -13.34 4.62
N GLY A 226 12.51 -13.50 5.83
CA GLY A 226 11.81 -14.10 6.97
C GLY A 226 10.54 -13.33 7.33
N MET A 227 10.61 -12.00 7.35
CA MET A 227 9.44 -11.13 7.60
C MET A 227 8.30 -11.39 6.60
N TYR A 228 8.58 -11.52 5.30
CA TYR A 228 7.53 -11.79 4.30
C TYR A 228 7.00 -13.23 4.35
N LYS A 229 7.85 -14.23 4.58
CA LYS A 229 7.40 -15.61 4.79
C LYS A 229 6.45 -15.73 5.99
N ASN A 230 6.83 -15.11 7.11
CA ASN A 230 6.00 -15.04 8.30
C ASN A 230 4.66 -14.34 7.99
N ALA A 231 4.70 -13.24 7.24
CA ALA A 231 3.49 -12.54 6.83
C ALA A 231 2.57 -13.41 5.95
N HIS A 232 3.11 -14.17 4.99
CA HIS A 232 2.32 -15.08 4.16
C HIS A 232 1.59 -16.14 5.00
N ASN A 233 2.28 -16.73 5.98
CA ASN A 233 1.69 -17.72 6.88
C ASN A 233 0.58 -17.11 7.75
N LEU A 234 0.86 -15.98 8.41
CA LEU A 234 -0.11 -15.28 9.26
C LEU A 234 -1.35 -14.80 8.47
N ILE A 235 -1.17 -14.40 7.21
CA ILE A 235 -2.27 -14.01 6.32
C ILE A 235 -3.17 -15.21 5.99
N ARG A 236 -2.58 -16.40 5.77
CA ARG A 236 -3.34 -17.63 5.49
C ARG A 236 -4.13 -18.10 6.72
N GLU A 237 -3.53 -18.01 7.91
CA GLU A 237 -4.20 -18.33 9.17
C GLU A 237 -5.36 -17.37 9.46
N ASN A 238 -5.11 -16.06 9.40
CA ASN A 238 -6.06 -15.04 9.86
C ASN A 238 -6.28 -13.93 8.84
N PRO A 239 -7.05 -14.17 7.76
CA PRO A 239 -7.29 -13.15 6.75
C PRO A 239 -8.33 -12.10 7.18
N SER A 240 -9.02 -12.22 8.32
CA SER A 240 -10.15 -11.34 8.67
C SER A 240 -9.78 -9.85 8.78
N HIS A 241 -10.67 -8.98 8.31
CA HIS A 241 -10.53 -7.53 8.47
C HIS A 241 -11.09 -7.07 9.82
N MET A 242 -10.24 -6.47 10.68
CA MET A 242 -10.69 -5.84 11.92
C MET A 242 -11.04 -4.36 11.67
N LYS A 243 -12.31 -4.01 11.86
CA LYS A 243 -12.79 -2.63 11.86
C LYS A 243 -12.24 -1.89 13.09
N SER A 244 -12.07 -0.58 12.99
CA SER A 244 -11.70 0.25 14.15
C SER A 244 -12.96 0.67 14.93
N ASP A 245 -12.94 0.53 16.24
CA ASP A 245 -14.09 0.84 17.10
C ASP A 245 -14.21 2.32 17.47
N LYS A 246 -13.49 3.21 16.78
CA LYS A 246 -13.45 4.65 17.13
C LYS A 246 -14.77 5.33 16.79
N LYS A 247 -15.71 5.31 17.75
CA LYS A 247 -16.89 6.17 17.76
C LYS A 247 -16.48 7.56 18.22
N PHE A 248 -16.82 8.60 17.45
CA PHE A 248 -16.53 9.98 17.83
C PHE A 248 -17.50 10.42 18.93
N THR A 249 -16.98 10.70 20.13
CA THR A 249 -17.76 11.03 21.33
C THR A 249 -17.81 12.53 21.64
N GLY A 250 -17.19 13.38 20.82
CA GLY A 250 -17.12 14.84 21.02
C GLY A 250 -18.16 15.64 20.24
N GLN A 251 -18.15 16.97 20.42
CA GLN A 251 -18.86 17.89 19.52
C GLN A 251 -18.13 17.99 18.18
N GLN A 252 -18.85 17.85 17.06
CA GLN A 252 -18.23 17.88 15.73
C GLN A 252 -17.65 19.27 15.42
N LYS A 253 -16.33 19.35 15.34
CA LYS A 253 -15.63 20.59 14.92
C LYS A 253 -15.84 20.84 13.43
N ARG A 254 -16.21 22.06 13.09
CA ARG A 254 -16.36 22.49 11.70
C ARG A 254 -15.04 23.02 11.15
N PHE A 255 -14.47 22.32 10.17
CA PHE A 255 -13.24 22.75 9.49
C PHE A 255 -13.50 23.73 8.35
N ASN A 256 -14.65 23.59 7.66
CA ASN A 256 -14.99 24.40 6.50
C ASN A 256 -15.93 25.55 6.85
N ARG A 257 -15.69 26.74 6.28
CA ARG A 257 -16.56 27.91 6.45
C ARG A 257 -18.01 27.58 6.06
N LYS A 258 -18.98 28.10 6.81
CA LYS A 258 -20.41 27.97 6.46
C LYS A 258 -20.69 28.67 5.12
N LYS A 259 -21.40 27.96 4.23
CA LYS A 259 -21.90 28.55 2.98
C LYS A 259 -22.87 29.67 3.35
N LEU A 260 -22.58 30.88 2.86
CA LEU A 260 -23.40 32.06 3.13
C LEU A 260 -24.81 31.85 2.59
N THR A 261 -25.81 32.20 3.40
CA THR A 261 -27.21 32.18 2.95
C THR A 261 -27.43 33.23 1.87
N ARG A 262 -28.56 33.16 1.17
CA ARG A 262 -28.89 34.17 0.13
C ARG A 262 -29.04 35.56 0.76
N GLN A 263 -29.68 35.65 1.93
CA GLN A 263 -29.86 36.90 2.68
C GLN A 263 -28.53 37.50 3.12
N GLU A 264 -27.62 36.70 3.69
CA GLU A 264 -26.28 37.16 4.08
C GLU A 264 -25.48 37.65 2.86
N ARG A 265 -25.64 37.01 1.70
CA ARG A 265 -25.01 37.46 0.44
C ARG A 265 -25.59 38.80 -0.03
N GLN A 266 -26.91 38.96 0.01
CA GLN A 266 -27.57 40.23 -0.35
C GLN A 266 -27.18 41.35 0.61
N ALA A 267 -27.22 41.13 1.92
CA ALA A 267 -26.78 42.08 2.93
C ALA A 267 -25.32 42.49 2.70
N ARG A 268 -24.45 41.53 2.38
CA ARG A 268 -23.04 41.83 2.07
C ARG A 268 -22.87 42.70 0.82
N VAL A 269 -23.73 42.55 -0.19
CA VAL A 269 -23.72 43.43 -1.38
C VAL A 269 -24.17 44.84 -0.99
N VAL A 270 -25.25 44.96 -0.22
CA VAL A 270 -25.76 46.27 0.24
C VAL A 270 -24.70 47.00 1.06
N VAL A 271 -24.09 46.33 2.04
CA VAL A 271 -23.01 46.89 2.87
C VAL A 271 -21.83 47.35 2.02
N LYS A 272 -21.42 46.55 1.02
CA LYS A 272 -20.33 46.93 0.11
C LYS A 272 -20.67 48.14 -0.76
N LYS A 273 -21.90 48.21 -1.30
CA LYS A 273 -22.36 49.37 -2.08
C LYS A 273 -22.38 50.63 -1.21
N ALA A 274 -22.92 50.56 0.00
CA ALA A 274 -22.96 51.68 0.93
C ALA A 274 -21.56 52.15 1.34
N HIS A 275 -20.64 51.22 1.62
CA HIS A 275 -19.25 51.55 1.93
C HIS A 275 -18.56 52.25 0.74
N PHE A 276 -18.80 51.79 -0.49
CA PHE A 276 -18.23 52.41 -1.68
C PHE A 276 -18.73 53.85 -1.89
N LEU A 277 -20.02 54.11 -1.68
CA LEU A 277 -20.58 55.46 -1.75
C LEU A 277 -19.96 56.41 -0.71
N LYS A 278 -19.65 55.93 0.50
CA LYS A 278 -18.95 56.72 1.52
C LYS A 278 -17.53 57.12 1.07
N LEU A 279 -16.80 56.19 0.46
CA LEU A 279 -15.45 56.48 -0.04
C LEU A 279 -15.46 57.51 -1.19
N LEU A 280 -16.49 57.50 -2.04
CA LEU A 280 -16.68 58.52 -3.08
C LEU A 280 -16.93 59.90 -2.47
N ALA A 281 -17.79 59.99 -1.46
CA ALA A 281 -18.10 61.25 -0.77
C ALA A 281 -16.88 61.86 -0.08
N ASN A 282 -15.97 61.02 0.43
CA ASN A 282 -14.71 61.46 1.03
C ASN A 282 -13.63 61.83 0.00
N GLY A 283 -13.89 61.69 -1.31
CA GLY A 283 -12.93 62.00 -2.37
C GLY A 283 -11.77 61.00 -2.50
N GLU A 284 -11.83 59.86 -1.81
CA GLU A 284 -10.74 58.87 -1.74
C GLU A 284 -10.70 57.92 -2.95
N VAL A 285 -11.73 57.95 -3.81
CA VAL A 285 -11.87 57.05 -4.96
C VAL A 285 -12.15 57.85 -6.22
N LYS A 286 -11.26 57.73 -7.20
CA LYS A 286 -11.41 58.35 -8.53
C LYS A 286 -12.54 57.69 -9.31
N THR A 287 -13.41 58.48 -9.91
CA THR A 287 -14.46 57.99 -10.80
C THR A 287 -13.86 57.62 -12.17
N LEU A 288 -14.60 56.87 -12.98
CA LEU A 288 -14.17 56.53 -14.35
C LEU A 288 -13.97 57.76 -15.25
N GLN A 289 -14.57 58.90 -14.91
CA GLN A 289 -14.37 60.17 -15.61
C GLN A 289 -13.02 60.80 -15.22
N ASP A 290 -12.61 60.68 -13.95
CA ASP A 290 -11.32 61.17 -13.44
C ASP A 290 -10.09 60.32 -13.87
N ILE A 291 -10.33 59.13 -14.42
CA ILE A 291 -9.29 58.22 -14.94
C ILE A 291 -9.15 58.35 -16.47
N LYS A 292 -10.19 58.84 -17.15
CA LYS A 292 -10.22 59.04 -18.61
C LYS A 292 -9.88 60.47 -19.04
N ALA A 293 -9.95 61.44 -18.12
CA ALA A 293 -9.38 62.77 -18.26
C ALA A 293 -7.87 62.74 -17.96
#